data_AF-A0A1B8RX67-F1
#
_entry.id   AF-A0A1B8RX67-F1
#
_cell.length_a   1.000
_cell.length_b   1.000
_cell.length_c   1.000
_cell.angle_alpha   90.00
_cell.angle_beta   90.00
_cell.angle_gamma   90.00
#
_symmetry.space_group_name_H-M   'P 1'
#
loop_
_entity.id
_entity.type
_entity.pdbx_description
1 polymer ?
#
loop_
_entity_poly.entity_id
_entity_poly.type
_entity_poly.pdbx_seq_one_letter_code
_entity_poly.pdbx_strand_id
1 'polypeptide(L)'
;MVDRVTDTFGLKPERLIADTAYGTGPMLNWLAEERGIVPHIPVVDKSGRKDGTIERADFIYDAANDAYVCPGGKELRQYRRAFSKPREAKPDQDGMLRYRARKSDCDACGLKPSCCPKAPQRKVTRSIYEPSSDVARAIAQTKQYAISCKLRKKVEMLFAHQKRILGIDRLRLRGPCGARDEFHLAATARNLRKLAKLLPLRAQYVLPALRDYCPGYQGPAGWRRHRDHSHPLKTGRADWQGR
;
A
#
# COMPACT_ATOMS: atom_id res chain seq x y z
N MET A 1 -8.23 1.01 12.77
CA MET A 1 -8.70 2.22 12.05
C MET A 1 -9.97 1.92 11.25
N VAL A 2 -9.96 0.88 10.40
CA VAL A 2 -11.15 0.42 9.66
C VAL A 2 -12.32 0.18 10.62
N ASP A 3 -12.13 -0.63 11.67
CA ASP A 3 -13.17 -0.93 12.66
C ASP A 3 -13.77 0.34 13.26
N ARG A 4 -12.93 1.24 13.79
CA ARG A 4 -13.37 2.55 14.31
C ARG A 4 -14.21 3.35 13.29
N VAL A 5 -13.85 3.34 12.01
CA VAL A 5 -14.61 4.06 10.96
C VAL A 5 -15.97 3.38 10.73
N THR A 6 -16.00 2.05 10.72
CA THR A 6 -17.24 1.28 10.66
C THR A 6 -18.13 1.58 11.87
N ASP A 7 -17.58 1.53 13.08
CA ASP A 7 -18.34 1.72 14.33
C ASP A 7 -18.86 3.14 14.49
N THR A 8 -18.06 4.14 14.08
CA THR A 8 -18.40 5.56 14.27
C THR A 8 -19.32 6.09 13.17
N PHE A 9 -19.13 5.65 11.93
CA PHE A 9 -19.78 6.24 10.75
C PHE A 9 -20.63 5.26 9.95
N GLY A 10 -20.64 3.97 10.28
CA GLY A 10 -21.34 2.94 9.51
C GLY A 10 -20.74 2.72 8.12
N LEU A 11 -19.51 3.18 7.87
CA LEU A 11 -18.88 3.14 6.55
C LEU A 11 -17.99 1.91 6.41
N LYS A 12 -18.35 1.01 5.48
CA LYS A 12 -17.54 -0.15 5.09
C LYS A 12 -16.97 0.07 3.68
N PRO A 13 -15.66 0.26 3.50
CA PRO A 13 -15.09 0.42 2.18
C PRO A 13 -15.06 -0.91 1.43
N GLU A 14 -15.43 -0.92 0.16
CA GLU A 14 -15.28 -2.10 -0.71
C GLU A 14 -13.81 -2.47 -0.94
N ARG A 15 -12.93 -1.46 -0.93
CA ARG A 15 -11.50 -1.59 -1.19
C ARG A 15 -10.69 -0.64 -0.33
N LEU A 16 -9.50 -1.09 0.08
CA LEU A 16 -8.59 -0.30 0.90
C LEU A 16 -7.22 -0.23 0.24
N ILE A 17 -6.70 0.99 0.09
CA ILE A 17 -5.33 1.24 -0.35
C ILE A 17 -4.49 1.76 0.82
N ALA A 18 -3.28 1.24 0.95
CA ALA A 18 -2.31 1.63 1.96
C ALA A 18 -0.89 1.53 1.42
N ASP A 19 0.07 2.04 2.20
CA ASP A 19 1.48 1.91 1.89
C ASP A 19 1.96 0.47 2.00
N THR A 20 3.07 0.17 1.34
CA THR A 20 3.70 -1.16 1.31
C THR A 20 3.98 -1.73 2.71
N ALA A 21 4.20 -0.89 3.72
CA ALA A 21 4.40 -1.33 5.11
C ALA A 21 3.18 -2.07 5.70
N TYR A 22 1.99 -1.84 5.15
CA TYR A 22 0.76 -2.55 5.53
C TYR A 22 0.51 -3.81 4.70
N GLY A 23 1.37 -4.12 3.72
CA GLY A 23 1.25 -5.27 2.82
C GLY A 23 1.74 -6.58 3.45
N THR A 24 1.46 -6.79 4.74
CA THR A 24 1.85 -8.02 5.45
C THR A 24 0.79 -9.10 5.26
N GLY A 25 1.21 -10.36 5.22
CA GLY A 25 0.30 -11.51 5.07
C GLY A 25 -0.93 -11.48 6.01
N PRO A 26 -0.74 -11.33 7.34
CA PRO A 26 -1.85 -11.22 8.27
C PRO A 26 -2.81 -10.07 7.97
N MET A 27 -2.30 -8.89 7.60
CA MET A 27 -3.13 -7.72 7.29
C MET A 27 -3.94 -7.93 6.01
N LEU A 28 -3.34 -8.53 4.98
CA LEU A 28 -4.02 -8.85 3.72
C LEU A 28 -5.13 -9.88 3.95
N ASN A 29 -4.84 -10.93 4.73
CA ASN A 29 -5.82 -11.96 5.09
C ASN A 29 -6.97 -11.37 5.89
N TRP A 30 -6.68 -10.56 6.90
CA TRP A 30 -7.68 -9.87 7.71
C TRP A 30 -8.60 -8.98 6.86
N LEU A 31 -8.04 -8.23 5.91
CA LEU A 31 -8.84 -7.41 5.00
C LEU A 31 -9.74 -8.26 4.10
N ALA A 32 -9.16 -9.26 3.43
CA ALA A 32 -9.88 -10.05 2.43
C ALA A 32 -10.90 -11.01 3.06
N GLU A 33 -10.46 -11.85 4.00
CA GLU A 33 -11.26 -12.96 4.53
C GLU A 33 -12.19 -12.51 5.67
N GLU A 34 -11.69 -11.72 6.62
CA GLU A 34 -12.49 -11.34 7.80
C GLU A 34 -13.35 -10.10 7.57
N ARG A 35 -12.85 -9.14 6.78
CA ARG A 35 -13.56 -7.88 6.51
C ARG A 35 -14.25 -7.85 5.16
N GLY A 36 -13.90 -8.71 4.20
CA GLY A 36 -14.45 -8.65 2.84
C GLY A 36 -14.08 -7.36 2.11
N ILE A 37 -12.89 -6.82 2.39
CA ILE A 37 -12.36 -5.58 1.84
C ILE A 37 -11.22 -5.94 0.88
N VAL A 38 -11.32 -5.50 -0.37
CA VAL A 38 -10.31 -5.78 -1.39
C VAL A 38 -9.01 -5.03 -1.07
N PRO A 39 -7.86 -5.73 -0.86
CA PRO A 39 -6.62 -5.10 -0.46
C PRO A 39 -5.86 -4.55 -1.68
N HIS A 40 -5.95 -3.24 -1.91
CA HIS A 40 -5.11 -2.51 -2.86
C HIS A 40 -3.78 -2.11 -2.20
N ILE A 41 -3.05 -3.07 -1.65
CA ILE A 41 -1.79 -2.81 -0.93
C ILE A 41 -0.66 -3.52 -1.67
N PRO A 42 0.45 -2.82 -1.99
CA PRO A 42 1.61 -3.47 -2.59
C PRO A 42 2.20 -4.52 -1.63
N VAL A 43 2.49 -5.71 -2.17
CA VAL A 43 3.15 -6.80 -1.43
C VAL A 43 4.65 -6.77 -1.73
N VAL A 44 5.49 -6.78 -0.68
CA VAL A 44 6.93 -6.96 -0.87
C VAL A 44 7.23 -8.45 -0.93
N ASP A 45 7.60 -8.94 -2.11
CA ASP A 45 8.16 -10.27 -2.24
C ASP A 45 9.67 -10.23 -1.94
N LYS A 46 10.07 -10.90 -0.86
CA LYS A 46 11.48 -11.07 -0.47
C LYS A 46 12.01 -12.48 -0.78
N SER A 47 11.30 -13.25 -1.59
CA SER A 47 11.66 -14.63 -1.92
C SER A 47 12.75 -14.76 -2.99
N GLY A 48 13.05 -13.66 -3.70
CA GLY A 48 14.15 -13.58 -4.66
C GLY A 48 15.51 -13.86 -4.03
N ARG A 49 16.39 -14.54 -4.78
CA ARG A 49 17.69 -14.99 -4.30
C ARG A 49 18.81 -14.29 -5.06
N LYS A 50 19.75 -13.72 -4.32
CA LYS A 50 20.90 -13.01 -4.89
C LYS A 50 22.07 -13.93 -5.27
N ASP A 51 21.95 -15.23 -4.97
CA ASP A 51 23.02 -16.22 -5.17
C ASP A 51 22.98 -16.90 -6.54
N GLY A 52 22.08 -16.45 -7.44
CA GLY A 52 21.92 -17.01 -8.78
C GLY A 52 21.30 -18.41 -8.79
N THR A 53 20.89 -18.93 -7.63
CA THR A 53 20.14 -20.19 -7.59
C THR A 53 18.72 -19.98 -8.08
N ILE A 54 18.14 -21.01 -8.70
CA ILE A 54 16.72 -21.01 -9.11
C ILE A 54 15.87 -20.43 -7.97
N GLU A 55 14.98 -19.49 -8.26
CA GLU A 55 14.24 -18.74 -7.24
C GLU A 55 12.99 -19.50 -6.80
N ARG A 56 12.17 -18.90 -5.93
CA ARG A 56 10.84 -19.45 -5.63
C ARG A 56 9.87 -19.22 -6.80
N ALA A 57 10.03 -18.12 -7.53
CA ALA A 57 9.17 -17.75 -8.66
C ALA A 57 9.16 -18.79 -9.79
N ASP A 58 10.26 -19.54 -9.96
CA ASP A 58 10.37 -20.62 -10.95
C ASP A 58 9.62 -21.91 -10.53
N PHE A 59 9.04 -21.95 -9.32
CA PHE A 59 8.29 -23.08 -8.82
C PHE A 59 6.80 -22.79 -8.94
N ILE A 60 6.05 -23.73 -9.52
CA ILE A 60 4.61 -23.62 -9.68
C ILE A 60 3.95 -24.23 -8.44
N TYR A 61 3.08 -23.47 -7.78
CA TYR A 61 2.27 -24.02 -6.69
C TYR A 61 1.00 -24.64 -7.26
N ASP A 62 0.80 -25.93 -7.00
CA ASP A 62 -0.41 -26.66 -7.29
C ASP A 62 -1.29 -26.70 -6.03
N ALA A 63 -2.37 -25.92 -6.05
CA ALA A 63 -3.31 -25.84 -4.96
C ALA A 63 -4.17 -27.10 -4.77
N ALA A 64 -4.38 -27.90 -5.84
CA ALA A 64 -5.19 -29.12 -5.75
C ALA A 64 -4.45 -30.22 -4.99
N ASN A 65 -3.14 -30.32 -5.18
CA ASN A 65 -2.30 -31.35 -4.56
C ASN A 65 -1.51 -30.87 -3.33
N ASP A 66 -1.68 -29.60 -2.93
CA ASP A 66 -0.86 -28.92 -1.92
C ASP A 66 0.65 -29.19 -2.10
N ALA A 67 1.16 -28.88 -3.29
CA ALA A 67 2.53 -29.17 -3.68
C ALA A 67 3.14 -28.06 -4.52
N TYR A 68 4.46 -27.94 -4.49
CA TYR A 68 5.20 -27.17 -5.48
C TYR A 68 5.79 -28.09 -6.53
N VAL A 69 5.76 -27.69 -7.80
CA VAL A 69 6.45 -28.35 -8.90
C VAL A 69 7.69 -27.54 -9.26
N CYS A 70 8.86 -28.18 -9.25
CA CYS A 70 10.10 -27.52 -9.65
C CYS A 70 10.26 -27.48 -11.18
N PRO A 71 11.19 -26.66 -11.72
CA PRO A 71 11.50 -26.65 -13.16
C PRO A 71 11.94 -28.00 -13.73
N GLY A 72 12.46 -28.90 -12.89
CA GLY A 72 12.78 -30.28 -13.26
C GLY A 72 11.59 -31.24 -13.22
N GLY A 73 10.36 -30.75 -13.07
CA GLY A 73 9.12 -31.53 -13.05
C GLY A 73 8.90 -32.38 -11.80
N LYS A 74 9.67 -32.16 -10.72
CA LYS A 74 9.55 -32.93 -9.48
C LYS A 74 8.75 -32.17 -8.43
N GLU A 75 7.95 -32.91 -7.68
CA GLU A 75 7.10 -32.34 -6.63
C GLU A 75 7.84 -32.13 -5.31
N LEU A 76 7.50 -31.03 -4.66
CA LEU A 76 7.88 -30.67 -3.31
C LEU A 76 6.62 -30.68 -2.46
N ARG A 77 6.59 -31.56 -1.45
CA ARG A 77 5.47 -31.73 -0.53
C ARG A 77 5.89 -31.39 0.90
N GLN A 78 4.94 -31.03 1.76
CA GLN A 78 5.19 -30.84 3.19
C GLN A 78 5.41 -32.18 3.90
N TYR A 79 4.48 -33.11 3.67
CA TYR A 79 4.49 -34.46 4.20
C TYR A 79 4.50 -35.45 3.03
N ARG A 80 5.27 -36.53 3.15
CA ARG A 80 5.34 -37.58 2.13
C ARG A 80 4.73 -38.90 2.55
N ARG A 81 4.57 -39.10 3.86
CA ARG A 81 3.96 -40.32 4.37
C ARG A 81 2.46 -40.17 4.17
N ALA A 82 1.87 -41.10 3.42
CA ALA A 82 0.42 -41.23 3.36
C ALA A 82 -0.04 -41.71 4.74
N PHE A 83 -0.87 -40.92 5.39
CA PHE A 83 -1.54 -41.28 6.63
C PHE A 83 -3.02 -41.45 6.32
N SER A 84 -3.68 -42.39 7.02
CA SER A 84 -5.12 -42.63 6.86
C SER A 84 -5.97 -41.39 7.20
N LYS A 85 -5.44 -40.49 8.02
CA LYS A 85 -5.99 -39.15 8.25
C LYS A 85 -4.98 -38.12 7.72
N PRO A 86 -5.38 -37.20 6.82
CA PRO A 86 -4.54 -36.10 6.39
C PRO A 86 -4.03 -35.32 7.60
N ARG A 87 -2.73 -35.04 7.62
CA ARG A 87 -2.14 -34.22 8.68
C ARG A 87 -2.44 -32.76 8.37
N GLU A 88 -2.98 -32.04 9.34
CA GLU A 88 -3.09 -30.58 9.26
C GLU A 88 -1.71 -29.97 9.06
N ALA A 89 -1.62 -29.00 8.14
CA ALA A 89 -0.41 -28.26 7.88
C ALA A 89 0.01 -27.54 9.16
N LYS A 90 1.18 -27.91 9.71
CA LYS A 90 1.70 -27.29 10.94
C LYS A 90 2.72 -26.21 10.57
N PRO A 91 2.33 -24.92 10.52
CA PRO A 91 3.28 -23.84 10.32
C PRO A 91 4.25 -23.73 11.50
N ASP A 92 5.41 -23.11 11.27
CA ASP A 92 6.26 -22.65 12.37
C ASP A 92 5.67 -21.41 13.07
N GLN A 93 6.39 -20.87 14.06
CA GLN A 93 5.96 -19.72 14.85
C GLN A 93 5.69 -18.47 13.98
N ASP A 94 6.31 -18.39 12.80
CA ASP A 94 6.17 -17.27 11.85
C ASP A 94 5.08 -17.52 10.80
N GLY A 95 4.31 -18.61 10.91
CA GLY A 95 3.27 -18.94 9.94
C GLY A 95 3.83 -19.52 8.63
N MET A 96 5.05 -20.07 8.64
CA MET A 96 5.69 -20.61 7.44
C MET A 96 5.56 -22.13 7.32
N LEU A 97 5.13 -22.58 6.14
CA LEU A 97 5.04 -23.97 5.72
C LEU A 97 6.27 -24.35 4.89
N ARG A 98 6.80 -25.56 5.07
CA ARG A 98 8.06 -26.02 4.44
C ARG A 98 7.81 -27.17 3.48
N TYR A 99 8.04 -26.94 2.20
CA TYR A 99 7.92 -27.93 1.13
C TYR A 99 9.30 -28.41 0.71
N ARG A 100 9.47 -29.71 0.48
CA ARG A 100 10.79 -30.30 0.21
C ARG A 100 10.74 -31.28 -0.95
N ALA A 101 11.74 -31.21 -1.85
CA ALA A 101 11.95 -32.16 -2.95
C ALA A 101 12.57 -33.46 -2.42
N ARG A 102 12.36 -34.62 -3.07
CA ARG A 102 13.02 -35.85 -2.59
C ARG A 102 14.51 -35.74 -2.80
N LYS A 103 15.28 -36.19 -1.79
CA LYS A 103 16.74 -36.25 -1.90
C LYS A 103 17.16 -37.08 -3.12
N SER A 104 16.54 -38.25 -3.30
CA SER A 104 16.76 -39.11 -4.48
C SER A 104 16.49 -38.39 -5.80
N ASP A 105 15.43 -37.58 -5.87
CA ASP A 105 15.09 -36.82 -7.08
C ASP A 105 16.13 -35.72 -7.35
N CYS A 106 16.62 -35.05 -6.30
CA CYS A 106 17.66 -34.04 -6.43
C CYS A 106 19.04 -34.64 -6.72
N ASP A 107 19.34 -35.83 -6.21
CA ASP A 107 20.63 -36.50 -6.40
C ASP A 107 20.84 -36.90 -7.86
N ALA A 108 19.79 -37.33 -8.56
CA ALA A 108 19.82 -37.66 -9.99
C ALA A 108 19.50 -36.48 -10.93
N CYS A 109 19.26 -35.26 -10.40
CA CYS A 109 18.80 -34.12 -11.19
C CYS A 109 19.97 -33.31 -11.77
N GLY A 110 19.98 -33.12 -13.10
CA GLY A 110 20.97 -32.28 -13.79
C GLY A 110 20.93 -30.80 -13.39
N LEU A 111 19.80 -30.31 -12.85
CA LEU A 111 19.65 -28.94 -12.36
C LEU A 111 20.18 -28.75 -10.92
N LYS A 112 20.67 -29.79 -10.24
CA LYS A 112 21.14 -29.70 -8.85
C LYS A 112 22.19 -28.60 -8.62
N PRO A 113 23.22 -28.41 -9.48
CA PRO A 113 24.25 -27.39 -9.28
C PRO A 113 23.69 -25.96 -9.28
N SER A 114 22.69 -25.67 -10.11
CA SER A 114 22.04 -24.35 -10.18
C SER A 114 20.84 -24.21 -9.24
N CYS A 115 20.21 -25.30 -8.82
CA CYS A 115 19.00 -25.28 -8.00
C CYS A 115 19.28 -25.24 -6.49
N CYS A 116 20.17 -26.10 -6.00
CA CYS A 116 20.48 -26.20 -4.57
C CYS A 116 21.90 -26.74 -4.34
N PRO A 117 22.96 -26.00 -4.73
CA PRO A 117 24.34 -26.49 -4.68
C PRO A 117 24.82 -26.81 -3.25
N LYS A 118 24.36 -26.05 -2.26
CA LYS A 118 24.78 -26.16 -0.85
C LYS A 118 23.88 -27.06 0.00
N ALA A 119 22.83 -27.64 -0.58
CA ALA A 119 21.84 -28.41 0.17
C ALA A 119 21.56 -29.76 -0.48
N PRO A 120 21.30 -30.83 0.29
CA PRO A 120 21.05 -32.16 -0.26
C PRO A 120 19.76 -32.23 -1.09
N GLN A 121 18.81 -31.33 -0.83
CA GLN A 121 17.56 -31.24 -1.58
C GLN A 121 17.01 -29.82 -1.51
N ARG A 122 16.24 -29.43 -2.53
CA ARG A 122 15.57 -28.14 -2.57
C ARG A 122 14.47 -28.05 -1.50
N LYS A 123 14.37 -26.87 -0.88
CA LYS A 123 13.31 -26.51 0.08
C LYS A 123 12.69 -25.18 -0.34
N VAL A 124 11.36 -25.08 -0.25
CA VAL A 124 10.59 -23.86 -0.51
C VAL A 124 9.72 -23.59 0.72
N THR A 125 9.76 -22.36 1.22
CA THR A 125 8.89 -21.88 2.29
C THR A 125 7.72 -21.12 1.68
N ARG A 126 6.52 -21.34 2.23
CA ARG A 126 5.28 -20.65 1.84
C ARG A 126 4.58 -20.15 3.09
N SER A 127 4.12 -18.90 3.09
CA SER A 127 3.32 -18.40 4.21
C SER A 127 1.92 -19.01 4.16
N ILE A 128 1.28 -19.21 5.32
CA ILE A 128 -0.15 -19.54 5.38
C ILE A 128 -1.02 -18.44 4.73
N TYR A 129 -0.54 -17.20 4.71
CA TYR A 129 -1.21 -16.04 4.11
C TYR A 129 -0.80 -15.80 2.65
N GLU A 130 -0.13 -16.75 2.01
CA GLU A 130 0.22 -16.64 0.61
C GLU A 130 -1.01 -16.47 -0.30
N PRO A 131 -2.15 -17.17 -0.09
CA PRO A 131 -3.34 -16.97 -0.92
C PRO A 131 -3.82 -15.51 -0.96
N SER A 132 -3.93 -14.85 0.20
CA SER A 132 -4.32 -13.43 0.28
C SER A 132 -3.26 -12.52 -0.36
N SER A 133 -1.98 -12.91 -0.28
CA SER A 133 -0.88 -12.19 -0.94
C SER A 133 -0.90 -12.35 -2.46
N ASP A 134 -1.25 -13.53 -2.97
CA ASP A 134 -1.45 -13.82 -4.39
C ASP A 134 -2.59 -12.96 -4.95
N VAL A 135 -3.70 -12.86 -4.22
CA VAL A 135 -4.84 -11.99 -4.56
C VAL A 135 -4.39 -10.52 -4.63
N ALA A 136 -3.67 -10.02 -3.63
CA ALA A 136 -3.15 -8.65 -3.65
C ALA A 136 -2.18 -8.40 -4.82
N ARG A 137 -1.32 -9.37 -5.15
CA ARG A 137 -0.41 -9.30 -6.32
C ARG A 137 -1.19 -9.30 -7.65
N ALA A 138 -2.26 -10.08 -7.76
CA ALA A 138 -3.14 -10.06 -8.93
C ALA A 138 -3.88 -8.71 -9.06
N ILE A 139 -4.41 -8.17 -7.96
CA ILE A 139 -5.05 -6.85 -7.93
C ILE A 139 -4.06 -5.77 -8.38
N ALA A 140 -2.80 -5.83 -7.97
CA ALA A 140 -1.78 -4.86 -8.32
C ALA A 140 -1.57 -4.70 -9.84
N GLN A 141 -1.90 -5.72 -10.63
CA GLN A 141 -1.80 -5.70 -12.10
C GLN A 141 -3.03 -5.07 -12.78
N THR A 142 -4.09 -4.76 -12.04
CA THR A 142 -5.35 -4.24 -12.59
C THR A 142 -5.31 -2.73 -12.83
N LYS A 143 -6.14 -2.26 -13.78
CA LYS A 143 -6.38 -0.81 -13.98
C LYS A 143 -6.97 -0.14 -12.75
N GLN A 144 -7.84 -0.85 -12.00
CA GLN A 144 -8.45 -0.33 -10.78
C GLN A 144 -7.41 -0.03 -9.71
N TYR A 145 -6.37 -0.86 -9.59
CA TYR A 145 -5.26 -0.58 -8.68
C TYR A 145 -4.48 0.67 -9.06
N ALA A 146 -4.20 0.88 -10.35
CA ALA A 146 -3.58 2.12 -10.82
C ALA A 146 -4.42 3.37 -10.46
N ILE A 147 -5.76 3.27 -10.52
CA ILE A 147 -6.66 4.34 -10.06
C ILE A 147 -6.53 4.55 -8.56
N SER A 148 -6.59 3.49 -7.75
CA SER A 148 -6.41 3.57 -6.30
C SER A 148 -5.09 4.27 -5.95
N CYS A 149 -3.99 3.93 -6.61
CA CYS A 149 -2.69 4.59 -6.43
C CYS A 149 -2.73 6.08 -6.72
N LYS A 150 -3.43 6.52 -7.77
CA LYS A 150 -3.65 7.95 -8.06
C LYS A 150 -4.49 8.63 -6.97
N LEU A 151 -5.49 7.94 -6.43
CA LEU A 151 -6.32 8.45 -5.34
C LEU A 151 -5.54 8.58 -4.03
N ARG A 152 -4.63 7.65 -3.72
CA ARG A 152 -3.76 7.71 -2.52
C ARG A 152 -2.93 9.00 -2.50
N LYS A 153 -2.48 9.50 -3.66
CA LYS A 153 -1.77 10.79 -3.76
C LYS A 153 -2.59 11.96 -3.20
N LYS A 154 -3.93 11.93 -3.26
CA LYS A 154 -4.77 12.98 -2.65
C LYS A 154 -4.55 13.05 -1.14
N VAL A 155 -4.38 11.89 -0.48
CA VAL A 155 -4.10 11.79 0.95
C VAL A 155 -2.66 12.20 1.26
N GLU A 156 -1.67 11.78 0.46
CA GLU A 156 -0.27 12.21 0.62
C GLU A 156 -0.14 13.74 0.51
N MET A 157 -0.86 14.36 -0.43
CA MET A 157 -0.92 15.82 -0.55
C MET A 157 -1.59 16.48 0.67
N LEU A 158 -2.42 15.75 1.42
CA LEU A 158 -2.86 16.24 2.73
C LEU A 158 -1.67 16.33 3.68
N PHE A 159 -0.96 15.24 3.91
CA PHE A 159 0.19 15.28 4.81
C PHE A 159 1.28 16.27 4.36
N ALA A 160 1.56 16.38 3.06
CA ALA A 160 2.53 17.31 2.52
C ALA A 160 2.19 18.79 2.84
N HIS A 161 0.92 19.19 2.69
CA HIS A 161 0.50 20.55 3.00
C HIS A 161 0.47 20.82 4.52
N GLN A 162 0.15 19.83 5.37
CA GLN A 162 0.26 20.01 6.82
C GLN A 162 1.71 20.31 7.23
N LYS A 163 2.66 19.54 6.69
CA LYS A 163 4.08 19.73 6.95
C LYS A 163 4.58 21.06 6.37
N ARG A 164 4.51 21.22 5.04
CA ARG A 164 5.16 22.33 4.33
C ARG A 164 4.46 23.69 4.43
N ILE A 165 3.14 23.72 4.59
CA ILE A 165 2.36 24.98 4.60
C ILE A 165 1.89 25.35 5.99
N LEU A 166 1.51 24.38 6.83
CA LEU A 166 1.10 24.64 8.21
C LEU A 166 2.26 24.51 9.20
N GLY A 167 3.45 24.10 8.75
CA GLY A 167 4.65 24.01 9.59
C GLY A 167 4.60 22.90 10.65
N ILE A 168 3.76 21.88 10.45
CA ILE A 168 3.60 20.76 11.40
C ILE A 168 4.67 19.71 11.11
N ASP A 169 5.94 20.10 11.30
CA ASP A 169 7.09 19.22 11.11
C ASP A 169 7.50 18.51 12.42
N ARG A 170 7.10 19.07 13.56
CA ARG A 170 7.32 18.50 14.90
C ARG A 170 6.07 18.69 15.75
N LEU A 171 5.75 17.67 16.54
CA LEU A 171 4.73 17.75 17.58
C LEU A 171 5.30 18.51 18.78
N ARG A 172 4.50 19.40 19.37
CA ARG A 172 4.89 20.23 20.51
C ARG A 172 4.58 19.57 21.85
N LEU A 173 3.49 18.82 21.89
CA LEU A 173 3.02 18.05 23.03
C LEU A 173 3.67 16.67 23.03
N ARG A 174 3.89 16.15 24.24
CA ARG A 174 4.50 14.83 24.45
C ARG A 174 3.43 13.77 24.71
N GLY A 175 3.77 12.54 24.33
CA GLY A 175 2.93 11.36 24.55
C GLY A 175 1.82 11.19 23.52
N PRO A 176 1.15 10.01 23.51
CA PRO A 176 0.14 9.66 22.51
C PRO A 176 -1.08 10.60 22.50
N CYS A 177 -1.51 11.06 23.67
CA CYS A 177 -2.65 11.98 23.79
C CYS A 177 -2.33 13.35 23.19
N GLY A 178 -1.18 13.94 23.55
CA GLY A 178 -0.75 15.22 22.98
C GLY A 178 -0.58 15.16 21.46
N ALA A 179 0.04 14.08 20.95
CA ALA A 179 0.14 13.85 19.51
C ALA A 179 -1.24 13.79 18.84
N ARG A 180 -2.18 13.05 19.44
CA ARG A 180 -3.55 12.91 18.94
C ARG A 180 -4.26 14.27 18.87
N ASP A 181 -4.15 15.09 19.90
CA ASP A 181 -4.81 16.41 19.97
C ASP A 181 -4.27 17.36 18.90
N GLU A 182 -2.94 17.43 18.74
CA GLU A 182 -2.33 18.22 17.69
C GLU A 182 -2.77 17.80 16.28
N PHE A 183 -2.81 16.48 16.01
CA PHE A 183 -3.28 15.97 14.72
C PHE A 183 -4.76 16.29 14.48
N HIS A 184 -5.61 16.20 15.51
CA HIS A 184 -7.02 16.55 15.39
C HIS A 184 -7.22 18.04 15.12
N LEU A 185 -6.53 18.91 15.84
CA LEU A 185 -6.59 20.36 15.60
C LEU A 185 -6.10 20.71 14.19
N ALA A 186 -5.01 20.10 13.73
CA ALA A 186 -4.48 20.28 12.38
C ALA A 186 -5.46 19.80 11.29
N ALA A 187 -6.11 18.66 11.51
CA ALA A 187 -7.13 18.13 10.62
C ALA A 187 -8.36 19.05 10.58
N THR A 188 -8.82 19.54 11.73
CA THR A 188 -9.94 20.47 11.85
C THR A 188 -9.66 21.77 11.12
N ALA A 189 -8.52 22.44 11.40
CA ALA A 189 -8.13 23.68 10.72
C ALA A 189 -8.08 23.50 9.19
N ARG A 190 -7.56 22.35 8.73
CA ARG A 190 -7.56 22.02 7.30
C ARG A 190 -8.96 21.84 6.73
N ASN A 191 -9.82 21.10 7.43
CA ASN A 191 -11.20 20.84 6.98
C ASN A 191 -11.97 22.15 6.87
N LEU A 192 -11.83 23.07 7.83
CA LEU A 192 -12.39 24.41 7.77
C LEU A 192 -11.88 25.20 6.55
N ARG A 193 -10.58 25.17 6.27
CA ARG A 193 -10.01 25.82 5.07
C ARG A 193 -10.53 25.22 3.75
N LYS A 194 -10.82 23.92 3.72
CA LYS A 194 -11.46 23.27 2.56
C LYS A 194 -12.92 23.72 2.41
N LEU A 195 -13.69 23.72 3.50
CA LEU A 195 -15.08 24.16 3.51
C LEU A 195 -15.20 25.61 3.03
N ALA A 196 -14.34 26.50 3.51
CA ALA A 196 -14.30 27.90 3.07
C ALA A 196 -14.09 28.08 1.55
N LYS A 197 -13.42 27.14 0.88
CA LYS A 197 -13.23 27.14 -0.59
C LYS A 197 -14.41 26.57 -1.36
N LEU A 198 -15.23 25.73 -0.71
CA LEU A 198 -16.42 25.12 -1.32
C LEU A 198 -17.65 26.03 -1.22
N LEU A 199 -17.64 26.97 -0.28
CA LEU A 199 -18.66 28.00 -0.21
C LEU A 199 -18.58 28.87 -1.48
N PRO A 200 -19.66 28.98 -2.28
CA PRO A 200 -19.67 29.86 -3.43
C PRO A 200 -19.40 31.29 -2.98
N LEU A 201 -18.70 32.06 -3.82
CA LEU A 201 -18.35 33.48 -3.62
C LEU A 201 -19.58 34.42 -3.47
N ARG A 202 -20.77 33.92 -3.12
CA ARG A 202 -21.92 34.74 -2.73
C ARG A 202 -21.79 35.33 -1.33
N ALA A 203 -20.84 34.86 -0.51
CA ALA A 203 -20.52 35.44 0.79
C ALA A 203 -19.45 36.55 0.73
N GLN A 204 -19.02 37.01 -0.45
CA GLN A 204 -18.11 38.17 -0.54
C GLN A 204 -18.82 39.51 -0.29
N TYR A 205 -20.15 39.54 -0.20
CA TYR A 205 -20.92 40.76 0.06
C TYR A 205 -21.31 40.98 1.54
N VAL A 206 -20.90 40.12 2.48
CA VAL A 206 -21.31 40.26 3.91
C VAL A 206 -20.18 40.77 4.81
N LEU A 207 -19.02 41.14 4.28
CA LEU A 207 -17.97 41.81 5.08
C LEU A 207 -17.71 43.27 4.68
N PRO A 208 -18.70 44.17 4.74
CA PRO A 208 -18.43 45.56 5.15
C PRO A 208 -18.47 45.73 6.68
N ALA A 209 -19.12 44.84 7.45
CA ALA A 209 -19.43 45.08 8.86
C ALA A 209 -18.30 44.81 9.88
N LEU A 210 -17.08 44.47 9.44
CA LEU A 210 -15.90 44.35 10.32
C LEU A 210 -14.86 45.44 10.08
N ARG A 211 -15.15 46.42 9.21
CA ARG A 211 -14.27 47.58 9.00
C ARG A 211 -14.44 48.67 10.06
N ASP A 212 -15.54 48.63 10.80
CA ASP A 212 -15.86 49.66 11.81
C ASP A 212 -15.23 49.38 13.19
N TYR A 213 -14.61 48.21 13.40
CA TYR A 213 -14.04 47.84 14.71
C TYR A 213 -12.52 47.98 14.83
N CYS A 214 -11.79 48.33 13.76
CA CYS A 214 -10.33 48.54 13.81
C CYS A 214 -9.85 49.52 12.71
N PRO A 215 -9.58 50.81 13.03
CA PRO A 215 -9.15 51.83 12.06
C PRO A 215 -7.73 51.66 11.47
N GLY A 216 -7.11 50.48 11.58
CA GLY A 216 -5.72 50.23 11.18
C GLY A 216 -5.43 48.86 10.58
N TYR A 217 -6.43 48.00 10.36
CA TYR A 217 -6.19 46.65 9.84
C TYR A 217 -6.00 46.66 8.31
N GLN A 218 -4.74 46.64 7.87
CA GLN A 218 -4.40 46.32 6.48
C GLN A 218 -4.46 44.80 6.33
N GLY A 219 -5.51 44.30 5.67
CA GLY A 219 -5.74 42.87 5.44
C GLY A 219 -4.53 42.16 4.80
N PRO A 220 -4.55 40.82 4.74
CA PRO A 220 -3.38 40.04 4.32
C PRO A 220 -2.92 40.43 2.90
N ALA A 221 -1.72 41.00 2.83
CA ALA A 221 -1.02 41.33 1.59
C ALA A 221 -0.72 40.04 0.81
N GLY A 222 -1.64 39.63 -0.05
CA GLY A 222 -1.47 38.41 -0.83
C GLY A 222 -2.59 38.09 -1.83
N TRP A 223 -3.76 38.69 -1.68
CA TRP A 223 -4.85 38.54 -2.65
C TRP A 223 -4.81 39.66 -3.70
N ARG A 224 -3.70 39.78 -4.44
CA ARG A 224 -3.71 40.53 -5.70
C ARG A 224 -4.36 39.65 -6.75
N ARG A 225 -5.51 40.10 -7.27
CA ARG A 225 -6.18 39.55 -8.45
C ARG A 225 -5.18 39.53 -9.60
N HIS A 226 -4.79 38.35 -10.09
CA HIS A 226 -4.36 38.23 -11.47
C HIS A 226 -5.59 38.53 -12.33
N ARG A 227 -5.65 39.75 -12.90
CA ARG A 227 -6.55 40.03 -14.02
C ARG A 227 -6.02 39.28 -15.23
N ASP A 228 -6.92 38.58 -15.91
CA ASP A 228 -6.72 38.10 -17.26
C ASP A 228 -6.20 39.23 -18.15
N HIS A 229 -5.01 39.02 -18.69
CA HIS A 229 -4.59 39.70 -19.91
C HIS A 229 -4.72 38.68 -21.04
N SER A 230 -5.88 38.73 -21.69
CA SER A 230 -6.07 38.23 -23.03
C SER A 230 -5.18 39.04 -23.99
N HIS A 231 -4.14 38.42 -24.55
CA HIS A 231 -3.52 38.84 -25.81
C HIS A 231 -2.87 37.64 -26.53
N PRO A 232 -2.71 37.71 -27.86
CA PRO A 232 -3.10 36.66 -28.79
C PRO A 232 -2.00 35.64 -29.08
N LEU A 233 -2.43 34.50 -29.62
CA LEU A 233 -1.61 33.41 -30.15
C LEU A 233 -0.51 33.95 -31.08
N LYS A 234 0.75 33.82 -30.66
CA LYS A 234 1.90 33.82 -31.56
C LYS A 234 2.36 32.37 -31.75
N THR A 235 2.18 31.90 -32.98
CA THR A 235 2.79 30.71 -33.54
C THR A 235 4.31 30.83 -33.53
N GLY A 236 5.02 29.82 -33.02
CA GLY A 236 6.47 29.73 -33.09
C GLY A 236 6.98 28.36 -32.63
N ARG A 237 7.41 27.54 -33.59
CA ARG A 237 8.24 26.32 -33.40
C ARG A 237 9.63 26.68 -32.87
N ALA A 238 10.24 25.75 -32.12
CA ALA A 238 11.68 25.42 -31.98
C ALA A 238 11.94 24.97 -30.53
N ASP A 239 12.16 23.68 -30.28
CA ASP A 239 13.44 22.94 -30.32
C ASP A 239 14.04 22.79 -28.91
N TRP A 240 13.98 21.55 -28.41
CA TRP A 240 14.62 21.13 -27.17
C TRP A 240 16.00 20.55 -27.49
N GLN A 241 17.06 21.27 -27.14
CA GLN A 241 18.40 20.71 -26.98
C GLN A 241 18.92 20.97 -25.56
N GLY A 242 19.21 19.85 -24.88
CA GLY A 242 20.25 19.59 -23.89
C GLY A 242 20.76 20.69 -22.97
N ARG A 243 20.58 20.46 -21.66
CA ARG A 243 21.71 20.23 -20.75
C ARG A 243 21.29 19.46 -19.50
#